data_AF-A0A0T5NSK9-F1
#
_entry.id   AF-A0A0T5NSK9-F1
#
_cell.length_a   1.000
_cell.length_b   1.000
_cell.length_c   1.000
_cell.angle_alpha   90.00
_cell.angle_beta   90.00
_cell.angle_gamma   90.00
#
_symmetry.space_group_name_H-M   'P 1'
#
loop_
_entity.id
_entity.type
_entity.pdbx_description
1 polymer ?
#
loop_
_entity_poly.entity_id
_entity_poly.type
_entity_poly.pdbx_seq_one_letter_code
_entity_poly.pdbx_strand_id
1 'polypeptide(L)' 'MSTGYLFDPTPVHALPVEGEEAVCPIRRVFFVGRNHAAQVYCMGGATIPLPPETKQLPL' A
#
# COMPACT_ATOMS: atom_id res chain seq x y z
N MET A 1 29.78 -0.24 -20.11
CA MET A 1 29.74 -0.19 -18.62
C MET A 1 28.74 -1.26 -18.19
N SER A 2 29.23 -2.40 -17.73
CA SER A 2 28.36 -3.47 -17.22
C SER A 2 28.19 -3.27 -15.72
N THR A 3 26.97 -3.00 -15.28
CA THR A 3 26.65 -2.81 -13.87
C THR A 3 26.23 -4.17 -13.32
N GLY A 4 27.14 -4.82 -12.60
CA GLY A 4 26.88 -6.08 -11.90
C GLY A 4 26.66 -5.84 -10.41
N TYR A 5 25.91 -6.73 -9.76
CA TYR A 5 25.87 -6.75 -8.30
C TYR A 5 27.18 -7.28 -7.74
N LEU A 6 27.63 -6.70 -6.63
CA LEU A 6 28.82 -7.16 -5.92
C LEU A 6 28.53 -8.44 -5.09
N PHE A 7 27.26 -8.67 -4.78
CA PHE A 7 26.75 -9.79 -4.00
C PHE A 7 25.40 -10.23 -4.56
N ASP A 8 24.97 -11.45 -4.23
CA ASP A 8 23.68 -11.94 -4.65
C ASP A 8 22.55 -11.08 -4.06
N PRO A 9 21.61 -10.61 -4.91
CA PRO A 9 20.48 -9.83 -4.43
C PRO A 9 19.55 -10.71 -3.60
N THR A 10 18.86 -10.08 -2.65
CA THR A 10 17.80 -10.74 -1.89
C THR A 10 16.70 -11.25 -2.83
N PRO A 11 16.10 -12.42 -2.54
CA PRO A 11 14.98 -12.92 -3.32
C PRO A 11 13.83 -11.91 -3.37
N VAL A 12 13.15 -11.83 -4.52
CA VAL A 12 12.00 -10.95 -4.70
C VAL A 12 10.82 -11.50 -3.89
N HIS A 13 10.24 -10.68 -3.02
CA HIS A 13 9.00 -11.02 -2.33
C HIS A 13 7.87 -11.15 -3.34
N ALA A 14 7.11 -12.24 -3.25
CA ALA A 14 6.00 -12.50 -4.15
C ALA A 14 4.82 -13.13 -3.39
N LEU A 15 3.61 -12.94 -3.91
CA LEU A 15 2.38 -13.54 -3.38
C LEU A 15 1.85 -14.62 -4.34
N PRO A 16 1.29 -15.72 -3.82
CA PRO A 16 0.61 -16.70 -4.64
C PRO A 16 -0.65 -16.10 -5.27
N VAL A 17 -0.99 -16.56 -6.48
CA VAL A 17 -2.23 -16.21 -7.18
C VAL A 17 -3.13 -17.44 -7.19
N GLU A 18 -4.37 -17.28 -6.74
CA GLU A 18 -5.33 -18.38 -6.70
C GLU A 18 -5.60 -18.94 -8.10
N GLY A 19 -5.45 -20.26 -8.28
CA GLY A 19 -5.62 -20.93 -9.56
C GLY A 19 -4.40 -20.92 -10.50
N GLU A 20 -3.31 -20.25 -10.11
CA GLU A 20 -2.10 -20.13 -10.93
C GLU A 20 -0.87 -20.75 -10.25
N GLU A 21 0.03 -21.34 -11.03
CA GLU A 21 1.32 -21.82 -10.51
C GLU A 21 2.34 -20.67 -10.37
N ALA A 22 2.14 -19.58 -11.10
CA ALA A 22 2.98 -18.39 -11.05
C ALA A 22 2.66 -17.48 -9.84
N VAL A 23 3.64 -16.66 -9.44
CA VAL A 23 3.53 -15.73 -8.30
C VAL A 23 3.61 -14.27 -8.75
N CYS A 24 2.95 -13.36 -8.01
CA CYS A 24 2.94 -11.92 -8.27
C CYS A 24 4.06 -11.20 -7.47
N PRO A 25 5.05 -10.58 -8.12
CA PRO A 25 6.16 -9.91 -7.43
C PRO A 25 5.73 -8.59 -6.79
N ILE A 26 6.11 -8.39 -5.52
CA ILE A 26 5.79 -7.19 -4.74
C ILE A 26 6.86 -6.12 -4.98
N ARG A 27 6.43 -4.94 -5.43
CA ARG A 27 7.31 -3.76 -5.58
C ARG A 27 7.29 -2.84 -4.36
N ARG A 28 6.10 -2.42 -3.94
CA ARG A 28 5.87 -1.53 -2.79
C ARG A 28 4.52 -1.88 -2.16
N VAL A 29 4.42 -1.70 -0.84
CA VAL A 29 3.17 -1.85 -0.09
C VAL A 29 2.78 -0.48 0.45
N PHE A 30 1.55 -0.05 0.12
CA PHE A 30 0.99 1.21 0.60
C PHE A 30 -0.10 0.92 1.62
N PHE A 31 -0.12 1.69 2.70
CA PHE A 31 -1.10 1.54 3.78
C PHE A 31 -1.95 2.81 3.87
N VAL A 32 -3.27 2.66 3.94
CA VAL A 32 -4.21 3.76 4.14
C VAL A 32 -4.64 3.77 5.61
N GLY A 33 -4.23 4.80 6.34
CA GLY A 33 -4.64 4.97 7.73
C GLY A 33 -6.06 5.50 7.86
N ARG A 34 -6.78 5.11 8.93
CA ARG A 34 -8.10 5.67 9.28
C ARG A 34 -9.15 5.55 8.17
N ASN A 35 -9.16 4.41 7.46
CA ASN A 35 -10.06 4.16 6.33
C ASN A 35 -11.42 3.53 6.73
N HIS A 36 -11.64 3.23 8.01
CA HIS A 36 -12.87 2.61 8.48
C HIS A 36 -13.47 3.41 9.64
N ALA A 37 -14.74 3.81 9.52
CA ALA A 37 -15.36 4.76 10.44
C ALA A 37 -15.37 4.25 11.88
N ALA A 38 -15.67 2.97 12.10
CA ALA A 38 -15.65 2.39 13.44
C ALA A 38 -14.23 2.37 14.03
N GLN A 39 -13.21 2.10 13.21
CA GLN A 39 -11.81 2.14 13.67
C GLN A 39 -11.42 3.57 14.06
N VAL A 40 -11.80 4.54 13.23
CA VAL A 40 -11.53 5.96 13.50
C VAL A 40 -12.17 6.38 14.81
N TYR A 41 -13.44 6.06 15.03
CA TYR A 41 -14.15 6.35 16.28
C TYR A 41 -13.50 5.67 17.49
N CYS A 42 -13.18 4.37 17.39
CA CYS A 42 -12.47 3.63 18.44
C CYS A 42 -11.10 4.25 18.78
N MET A 43 -10.43 4.88 17.81
CA MET A 43 -9.14 5.57 18.00
C MET A 43 -9.30 7.04 18.41
N GLY A 44 -10.52 7.51 18.73
CA GLY A 44 -10.79 8.88 19.16
C GLY A 44 -10.90 9.90 18.02
N GLY A 45 -10.97 9.46 16.77
CA GLY A 45 -11.27 10.33 15.63
C GLY A 45 -12.78 10.50 15.40
N ALA A 46 -13.19 11.68 14.94
CA ALA A 46 -14.62 11.97 14.70
C ALA A 46 -15.13 11.40 13.36
N THR A 47 -14.34 11.51 12.30
CA THR A 47 -14.72 11.06 10.95
C THR A 47 -13.50 10.55 10.19
N ILE A 48 -13.74 9.72 9.16
CA ILE A 48 -12.73 9.44 8.14
C ILE A 48 -12.33 10.79 7.50
N PRO A 49 -11.04 11.12 7.40
CA PRO A 49 -10.62 12.34 6.74
C PRO A 49 -10.90 12.26 5.24
N LEU A 50 -11.46 13.34 4.68
CA LEU A 50 -11.53 13.48 3.23
C LEU A 50 -10.11 13.62 2.64
N PRO A 51 -9.89 13.15 1.41
CA PRO A 51 -8.66 13.44 0.67
C PRO A 51 -8.34 14.94 0.67
N PRO A 52 -7.05 15.32 0.68
CA PRO A 52 -6.64 16.72 0.74
C PRO A 52 -7.21 17.55 -0.42
N GLU A 53 -7.38 16.97 -1.61
CA GLU A 53 -7.93 17.61 -2.80
C GLU A 53 -9.44 17.93 -2.70
N THR A 54 -10.19 17.24 -1.83
CA THR A 54 -11.64 17.46 -1.69
C THR A 54 -11.99 18.66 -0.81
N LYS A 55 -11.01 19.24 -0.10
CA LYS A 55 -11.21 20.47 0.70
C LYS A 55 -11.34 21.75 -0.15
N GLN A 56 -11.08 21.69 -1.46
CA GLN A 56 -10.96 22.87 -2.34
C GLN A 56 -12.08 23.01 -3.38
N LEU A 57 -13.10 22.14 -3.39
CA LEU A 57 -14.27 22.35 -4.25
C LEU A 57 -15.11 23.51 -3.69
N PRO A 58 -15.25 24.64 -4.40
CA PRO A 58 -16.19 25.67 -3.99
C PRO A 58 -17.62 25.12 -4.12
N LEU A 59 -18.48 25.50 -3.17
CA LEU A 59 -19.92 25.33 -3.28
C LEU A 59 -20.48 26.11 -4.47
#